data_AF-A0A0D2NQ27-F1
#
_entry.id   AF-A0A0D2NQ27-F1
#
_cell.length_a   1.000
_cell.length_b   1.000
_cell.length_c   1.000
_cell.angle_alpha   90.00
_cell.angle_beta   90.00
_cell.angle_gamma   90.00
#
_symmetry.space_group_name_H-M   'P 1'
#
loop_
_entity.id
_entity.type
_entity.pdbx_description
1 polymer ?
#
loop_
_entity_poly.entity_id
_entity_poly.type
_entity_poly.pdbx_seq_one_letter_code
_entity_poly.pdbx_strand_id
1 'polypeptide(L)'
;MNRYKVLRQQGDGTYGNVWKAVNLQTNETVAIKKMKRKFFSWDECMSLREVKSLRRLSHPHVVKLKEVIRENDELFFVFEFL
;
A
#
# COMPACT_ATOMS: atom_id res chain seq x y z
N MET A 1 -9.84 3.50 2.90
CA MET A 1 -9.48 3.87 1.50
C MET A 1 -10.05 5.21 1.01
N ASN A 2 -10.90 5.89 1.78
CA ASN A 2 -11.71 7.06 1.34
C ASN A 2 -10.93 8.27 0.79
N ARG A 3 -9.63 8.38 1.08
CA ARG A 3 -8.78 9.50 0.61
C ARG A 3 -8.20 9.29 -0.80
N TYR A 4 -8.43 8.13 -1.39
CA TYR A 4 -7.77 7.73 -2.63
C TYR A 4 -8.80 7.45 -3.72
N LYS A 5 -8.63 8.10 -4.88
CA LYS A 5 -9.36 7.76 -6.11
C LYS A 5 -8.56 6.73 -6.90
N VAL A 6 -9.04 5.49 -6.91
CA VAL A 6 -8.43 4.41 -7.71
C VAL A 6 -8.70 4.66 -9.19
N LEU A 7 -7.67 4.53 -10.03
CA LEU A 7 -7.73 4.81 -11.46
C LEU A 7 -7.76 3.53 -12.30
N ARG A 8 -6.66 2.77 -12.29
CA ARG A 8 -6.52 1.55 -13.09
C ARG A 8 -5.58 0.56 -12.42
N GLN A 9 -5.77 -0.72 -12.68
CA GLN A 9 -4.85 -1.77 -12.23
C GLN A 9 -3.51 -1.62 -12.99
N GLN A 10 -2.40 -1.77 -12.28
CA GLN A 10 -1.04 -1.80 -12.86
C GLN A 10 -0.43 -3.20 -12.85
N GLY A 11 -0.87 -4.07 -11.94
CA GLY A 11 -0.37 -5.43 -11.89
C GLY A 11 -1.24 -6.37 -11.08
N ASP A 12 -1.11 -7.65 -11.38
CA ASP A 12 -1.67 -8.76 -10.61
C ASP A 12 -0.52 -9.70 -10.27
N GLY A 13 -0.15 -9.75 -9.00
CA GLY A 13 0.88 -10.65 -8.50
C GLY A 13 0.32 -11.71 -7.57
N THR A 14 1.14 -12.70 -7.24
CA THR A 14 0.77 -13.80 -6.33
C THR A 14 0.23 -13.31 -4.98
N TYR A 15 0.83 -12.25 -4.42
CA TYR A 15 0.53 -11.77 -3.07
C TYR A 15 -0.41 -10.55 -3.04
N GLY A 16 -0.72 -9.94 -4.18
CA GLY A 16 -1.52 -8.73 -4.20
C GLY A 16 -1.72 -8.13 -5.59
N ASN A 17 -2.69 -7.21 -5.66
CA ASN A 17 -3.01 -6.44 -6.85
C ASN A 17 -2.53 -5.00 -6.65
N VAL A 18 -1.85 -4.44 -7.65
CA VAL A 18 -1.35 -3.06 -7.60
C VAL A 18 -2.22 -2.18 -8.46
N TRP A 19 -2.64 -1.05 -7.90
CA TRP A 19 -3.50 -0.07 -8.55
C TRP A 19 -2.82 1.30 -8.57
N LYS A 20 -2.94 2.01 -9.68
CA LYS A 20 -2.65 3.45 -9.73
C LYS A 20 -3.82 4.19 -9.10
N ALA A 21 -3.55 5.10 -8.19
CA ALA A 21 -4.55 5.94 -7.56
C ALA A 21 -4.04 7.38 -7.37
N VAL A 22 -4.95 8.30 -7.05
CA VAL A 22 -4.62 9.68 -6.69
C VAL A 22 -5.08 9.93 -5.26
N ASN A 23 -4.18 10.45 -4.42
CA ASN A 23 -4.55 10.97 -3.11
C ASN A 23 -5.31 12.30 -3.31
N LEU A 24 -6.57 12.34 -2.87
CA LEU A 24 -7.46 13.49 -3.08
C LEU A 24 -7.10 14.71 -2.23
N GLN A 25 -6.32 14.54 -1.16
CA GLN A 25 -5.90 15.64 -0.30
C GLN A 25 -4.64 16.33 -0.83
N THR A 26 -3.71 15.55 -1.40
CA THR A 26 -2.42 16.07 -1.87
C THR A 26 -2.33 16.19 -3.39
N ASN A 27 -3.33 15.68 -4.13
CA ASN A 27 -3.30 15.46 -5.59
C ASN A 27 -2.13 14.60 -6.08
N GLU A 28 -1.48 13.87 -5.19
CA GLU A 28 -0.33 13.06 -5.53
C GLU A 28 -0.77 11.71 -6.12
N THR A 29 -0.11 11.29 -7.19
CA THR A 29 -0.29 9.95 -7.75
C THR A 29 0.46 8.94 -6.89
N VAL A 30 -0.21 7.84 -6.54
CA VAL A 30 0.31 6.78 -5.67
C VAL A 30 0.07 5.38 -6.27
N ALA A 31 0.88 4.41 -5.85
CA ALA A 31 0.62 2.99 -6.09
C ALA A 31 0.00 2.36 -4.84
N ILE A 32 -1.15 1.71 -4.97
CA ILE A 32 -1.82 1.00 -3.88
C ILE A 32 -1.73 -0.50 -4.15
N LYS A 33 -0.95 -1.22 -3.33
CA LYS A 33 -0.89 -2.68 -3.33
C LYS A 33 -1.91 -3.22 -2.33
N LYS A 34 -2.99 -3.82 -2.84
CA LYS A 34 -3.97 -4.58 -2.04
C LYS A 34 -3.46 -5.99 -1.85
N MET A 35 -3.30 -6.42 -0.60
CA MET A 35 -2.91 -7.78 -0.26
C MET A 35 -4.08 -8.74 -0.46
N LYS A 36 -3.83 -9.93 -1.02
CA LYS A 36 -4.87 -10.96 -1.23
C LYS A 36 -5.27 -11.67 0.07
N ARG A 37 -4.32 -11.81 1.00
CA ARG A 37 -4.57 -12.38 2.33
C ARG A 37 -5.36 -11.38 3.19
N LYS A 38 -6.31 -11.90 3.97
CA LYS A 38 -7.04 -11.14 5.00
C LYS A 38 -6.21 -11.05 6.29
N PHE A 39 -6.38 -9.96 7.01
CA PHE A 39 -5.69 -9.66 8.26
C PHE A 39 -6.69 -9.18 9.30
N PHE A 40 -6.74 -9.85 10.45
CA PHE A 40 -7.79 -9.65 11.45
C PHE A 40 -7.37 -8.73 12.59
N SER A 41 -6.09 -8.39 12.68
CA SER A 41 -5.59 -7.42 13.66
C SER A 41 -4.49 -6.54 13.09
N TRP A 42 -4.32 -5.36 13.70
CA TRP A 42 -3.23 -4.46 13.32
C TRP A 42 -1.86 -5.03 13.69
N ASP A 43 -1.76 -5.74 14.82
CA ASP A 43 -0.52 -6.41 15.24
C ASP A 43 -0.08 -7.46 14.24
N GLU A 44 -1.01 -8.23 13.68
CA GLU A 44 -0.72 -9.19 12.61
C GLU A 44 -0.10 -8.47 11.40
N CYS A 45 -0.70 -7.36 10.94
CA CYS A 45 -0.17 -6.55 9.84
C CYS A 45 1.24 -6.00 10.14
N MET A 46 1.45 -5.44 11.34
CA MET A 46 2.72 -4.85 11.74
C MET A 46 3.81 -5.90 11.99
N SER A 47 3.42 -7.13 12.27
CA SER A 47 4.35 -8.25 12.45
C SER A 47 5.02 -8.68 11.14
N LEU A 48 4.40 -8.39 9.99
CA LEU A 48 4.87 -8.76 8.66
C LEU A 48 6.28 -8.22 8.41
N ARG A 49 7.16 -9.10 7.93
CA ARG A 49 8.54 -8.74 7.56
C ARG A 49 8.58 -7.61 6.54
N GLU A 50 7.68 -7.64 5.55
CA GLU A 50 7.57 -6.63 4.49
C GLU A 50 7.30 -5.24 5.09
N VAL A 51 6.33 -5.11 6.01
CA VAL A 51 6.02 -3.85 6.69
C VAL A 51 7.19 -3.38 7.55
N LYS A 52 7.81 -4.27 8.33
CA LYS A 52 8.96 -3.93 9.19
C LYS A 52 10.14 -3.39 8.39
N SER A 53 10.46 -4.01 7.26
CA SER A 53 11.55 -3.57 6.39
C SER A 53 11.21 -2.25 5.70
N LEU A 54 10.05 -2.17 5.04
CA LEU A 54 9.65 -0.99 4.27
C LEU A 54 9.49 0.27 5.13
N ARG A 55 9.05 0.15 6.39
CA ARG A 55 8.97 1.30 7.32
C ARG A 55 10.33 1.86 7.73
N ARG A 56 11.41 1.08 7.63
CA ARG A 56 12.77 1.49 7.99
C ARG A 56 13.57 1.99 6.78
N LEU A 57 13.11 1.68 5.57
CA LEU A 57 13.78 2.05 4.33
C LEU A 57 13.37 3.47 3.92
N SER A 58 14.35 4.38 3.91
CA SER A 58 14.20 5.74 3.40
C SER A 58 15.44 6.08 2.58
N HIS A 59 15.35 5.88 1.26
CA HIS A 59 16.46 6.06 0.34
C HIS A 59 15.96 6.53 -1.04
N PRO A 60 16.64 7.46 -1.72
CA PRO A 60 16.19 8.02 -3.00
C PRO A 60 16.05 7.01 -4.15
N HIS A 61 16.66 5.83 -4.02
CA HIS A 61 16.59 4.74 -5.02
C HIS A 61 15.76 3.55 -4.57
N VAL A 62 14.94 3.71 -3.52
CA VAL A 62 14.05 2.65 -3.01
C VAL A 62 12.64 3.21 -2.91
N VAL A 63 11.67 2.51 -3.50
CA VAL A 63 10.28 2.92 -3.47
C VAL A 63 9.79 3.10 -2.03
N LYS A 64 9.32 4.31 -1.71
CA LYS A 64 8.91 4.69 -0.35
C LYS A 64 7.52 4.18 -0.04
N LEU A 65 7.40 3.43 1.05
CA LEU A 65 6.12 3.13 1.69
C LEU A 65 5.64 4.38 2.45
N LYS A 66 4.53 4.95 2.00
CA LYS A 66 3.97 6.19 2.56
C LYS A 66 2.97 5.93 3.66
N GLU A 67 2.13 4.90 3.46
CA GLU A 67 1.05 4.59 4.38
C GLU A 67 0.73 3.09 4.33
N VAL A 68 0.31 2.55 5.47
CA VAL A 68 -0.31 1.23 5.57
C VAL A 68 -1.74 1.43 6.04
N ILE A 69 -2.71 0.84 5.35
CA ILE A 69 -4.14 0.98 5.65
C ILE A 69 -4.71 -0.41 5.87
N ARG A 70 -5.45 -0.59 6.96
CA ARG A 70 -6.28 -1.78 7.17
C ARG A 70 -7.74 -1.37 7.23
N GLU A 71 -8.58 -1.97 6.40
CA GLU A 71 -10.01 -1.69 6.31
C GLU A 71 -10.73 -2.97 5.90
N ASN A 72 -11.78 -3.37 6.62
CA ASN A 72 -12.57 -4.58 6.33
C ASN A 72 -11.71 -5.87 6.16
N ASP A 73 -10.77 -6.07 7.08
CA ASP A 73 -9.76 -7.15 7.06
C ASP A 73 -8.85 -7.18 5.82
N GLU A 74 -8.87 -6.13 5.00
CA GLU A 74 -7.99 -5.96 3.85
C GLU A 74 -6.82 -5.05 4.23
N LEU A 75 -5.64 -5.43 3.76
CA LEU A 75 -4.41 -4.68 3.97
C LEU A 75 -3.97 -4.02 2.67
N PHE A 76 -3.69 -2.73 2.73
CA PHE A 76 -3.23 -1.92 1.61
C PHE A 76 -1.92 -1.25 1.97
N PHE A 77 -0.96 -1.33 1.05
CA PHE A 77 0.27 -0.56 1.11
C PHE A 77 0.21 0.56 0.08
N VAL A 78 0.38 1.80 0.54
CA VAL A 78 0.44 2.98 -0.31
C VAL A 78 1.89 3.36 -0.51
N PHE A 79 2.35 3.30 -1.75
CA PHE A 79 3.69 3.66 -2.17
C PHE A 79 3.69 4.96 -2.98
N GLU A 80 4.84 5.59 -3.08
CA GLU A 80 5.08 6.56 -4.15
C GLU A 80 4.88 5.90 -5.53
N PHE A 81 4.48 6.71 -6.52
CA PHE A 81 4.29 6.27 -7.90
C PHE A 81 5.36 6.93 -8.77
N LEU A 82 6.10 6.12 -9.52
CA LEU A 82 7.14 6.56 -10.46
C LEU A 82 6.56 6.85 -11.85
#